data_AF-A0A8S1F4R9-F1
#
_entry.id   AF-A0A8S1F4R9-F1
#
_cell.length_a   1.000
_cell.length_b   1.000
_cell.length_c   1.000
_cell.angle_alpha   90.00
_cell.angle_beta   90.00
_cell.angle_gamma   90.00
#
_symmetry.space_group_name_H-M   'P 1'
#
loop_
_entity.id
_entity.type
_entity.pdbx_description
1 polymer ?
#
loop_
_entity_poly.entity_id
_entity_poly.type
_entity_poly.pdbx_seq_one_letter_code
_entity_poly.pdbx_strand_id
1 'polypeptide(L)'
;MQLVSLLFMASFSIFHSSAFQPVCKSFWFSNRPSQDCSSMGLQEAPPLLANVLSLTLTNNSIVRIAELPADYRRLQSIRLDQCELEKIEYEALAQFDQLRELDLSRNKLTKLILPRNLATLRILNLSFNSFTYVPDMSHLENLRLVDLSHNQLISVRPRMLPFNLEVIRLSANRFTHLTPWPFLNKLQELDVSFNDLQCDCSLWQFVNWAEQLSLFDSALLPCRTPSELRKSPIDGKTVCGPSVISSTPESTIVSLGDNHQMCCTALATPAPFLYWQFNDKNISKGLSQKHLTDAGRVEFCLELRRITLKDVGRYKCVASLAGLNATRQFTVERDKIPIMLNSAEGIMIYCQFTICTFIGVCCIVSCCVLRTSGKRTKTRPKREYSTSKVLELPRGSTCEYCDVLEPQKDYDNWGDAETTAVRQYLQWRQLHLDRTSLHGQLKPESLCRLSRECNNLEECEERAPLAHFDDTSSYIERSIL
;
A
#
# COMPACT_ATOMS: atom_id res chain seq x y z
N MET A 1 38.40 37.36 78.50
CA MET A 1 38.75 36.53 77.32
C MET A 1 37.53 35.78 76.76
N GLN A 2 36.35 36.40 76.62
CA GLN A 2 35.18 35.76 75.97
C GLN A 2 34.23 36.73 75.23
N LEU A 3 34.59 38.02 75.05
CA LEU A 3 33.73 39.00 74.37
C LEU A 3 34.27 39.54 73.04
N VAL A 4 35.49 39.15 72.62
CA VAL A 4 36.11 39.68 71.39
C VAL A 4 35.89 38.77 70.17
N SER A 5 35.50 37.50 70.36
CA SER A 5 35.33 36.54 69.26
C SER A 5 33.95 36.55 68.59
N LEU A 6 32.95 37.22 69.17
CA LEU A 6 31.59 37.28 68.59
C LEU A 6 31.37 38.45 67.63
N LEU A 7 32.23 39.48 67.66
CA LEU A 7 32.15 40.62 66.73
C LEU A 7 32.86 40.36 65.39
N PHE A 8 33.69 39.32 65.28
CA PHE A 8 34.37 38.95 64.03
C PHE A 8 33.62 37.94 63.16
N MET A 9 32.56 37.29 63.68
CA MET A 9 31.71 36.36 62.91
C MET A 9 30.43 37.02 62.38
N ALA A 10 30.14 38.26 62.77
CA ALA A 10 28.95 39.01 62.35
C ALA A 10 29.19 39.94 61.14
N SER A 11 30.42 40.00 60.60
CA SER A 11 30.78 40.84 59.46
C SER A 11 31.00 40.09 58.15
N PHE A 12 30.84 38.75 58.14
CA PHE A 12 31.02 37.92 56.93
C PHE A 12 29.71 37.47 56.24
N SER A 13 28.55 37.95 56.70
CA SER A 13 27.25 37.57 56.12
C SER A 13 26.56 38.68 55.32
N ILE A 14 27.17 39.86 55.20
CA ILE A 14 26.63 40.99 54.43
C ILE A 14 27.60 41.34 53.29
N PHE A 15 28.00 40.33 52.54
CA PHE A 15 28.47 40.48 51.17
C PHE A 15 27.87 39.31 50.37
N HIS A 16 26.54 39.22 50.33
CA HIS A 16 25.92 38.73 49.11
C HIS A 16 26.30 39.76 48.05
N SER A 17 27.25 39.36 47.21
CA SER A 17 27.72 40.10 46.06
C SER A 17 26.56 40.88 45.44
N SER A 18 26.73 42.19 45.33
CA SER A 18 26.11 43.01 44.29
C SER A 18 26.60 42.53 42.92
N ALA A 19 26.36 41.25 42.62
CA ALA A 19 26.41 40.72 41.29
C ALA A 19 25.43 41.57 40.50
N PHE A 20 25.95 42.32 39.53
CA PHE A 20 25.19 43.03 38.53
C PHE A 20 24.00 42.14 38.12
N GLN A 21 22.79 42.47 38.57
CA GLN A 21 21.62 41.75 38.09
C GLN A 21 21.58 42.02 36.58
N PRO A 22 21.63 40.98 35.73
CA PRO A 22 21.59 41.19 34.30
C PRO A 22 20.28 41.89 33.98
N VAL A 23 20.38 43.12 33.46
CA VAL A 23 19.21 43.97 33.21
C VAL A 23 18.54 43.45 31.95
N CYS A 24 17.35 42.89 32.10
CA CYS A 24 16.51 42.47 30.97
C CYS A 24 16.30 43.63 30.00
N LYS A 25 16.31 43.33 28.70
CA LYS A 25 16.09 44.31 27.64
C LYS A 25 14.60 44.54 27.46
N SER A 26 14.17 45.80 27.35
CA SER A 26 12.80 46.14 26.94
C SER A 26 12.76 46.42 25.45
N PHE A 27 11.67 46.01 24.80
CA PHE A 27 11.44 46.25 23.37
C PHE A 27 9.94 46.14 23.04
N TRP A 28 9.60 46.38 21.77
CA TRP A 28 8.26 46.18 21.24
C TRP A 28 8.28 45.07 20.20
N PHE A 29 7.38 44.09 20.35
CA PHE A 29 7.19 43.04 19.37
C PHE A 29 5.73 43.00 18.93
N SER A 30 5.46 43.22 17.64
CA SER A 30 4.09 43.24 17.10
C SER A 30 3.14 44.17 17.89
N ASN A 31 3.61 45.38 18.21
CA ASN A 31 2.91 46.38 19.06
C ASN A 31 2.59 45.90 20.49
N ARG A 32 3.28 44.88 20.98
CA ARG A 32 3.20 44.42 22.38
C ARG A 32 4.48 44.85 23.12
N PRO A 33 4.37 45.53 24.28
CA PRO A 33 5.52 45.82 25.14
C PRO A 33 6.10 44.51 25.71
N SER A 34 7.38 44.31 25.48
CA SER A 34 8.08 43.05 25.71
C SER A 34 9.34 43.22 26.55
N GLN A 35 9.66 42.19 27.34
CA GLN A 35 10.90 42.08 28.12
C GLN A 35 11.64 40.80 27.72
N ASP A 36 12.90 40.95 27.35
CA ASP A 36 13.79 39.86 26.98
C ASP A 36 14.90 39.71 28.03
N CYS A 37 14.90 38.56 28.70
CA CYS A 37 15.92 38.15 29.67
C CYS A 37 16.62 36.85 29.21
N SER A 38 16.74 36.62 27.90
CA SER A 38 17.29 35.39 27.36
C SER A 38 18.79 35.24 27.66
N SER A 39 19.25 34.01 27.89
CA SER A 39 20.69 33.69 28.06
C SER A 39 21.40 34.46 29.18
N MET A 40 20.67 34.77 30.25
CA MET A 40 21.18 35.53 31.40
C MET A 40 21.65 34.65 32.56
N GLY A 41 21.51 33.32 32.44
CA GLY A 41 21.86 32.37 33.50
C GLY A 41 20.90 32.44 34.70
N LEU A 42 19.66 32.88 34.47
CA LEU A 42 18.67 33.02 35.52
C LEU A 42 18.24 31.65 36.05
N GLN A 43 18.23 31.49 37.37
CA GLN A 43 17.73 30.29 38.04
C GLN A 43 16.26 30.43 38.46
N GLU A 44 15.75 31.66 38.49
CA GLU A 44 14.40 32.02 38.88
C GLU A 44 13.82 33.07 37.93
N ALA A 45 12.50 33.19 37.89
CA ALA A 45 11.81 34.16 37.05
C ALA A 45 12.03 35.60 37.59
N PRO A 46 12.48 36.56 36.75
CA PRO A 46 12.80 37.92 37.18
C PRO A 46 11.54 38.78 37.38
N PRO A 47 11.63 39.92 38.09
CA PRO A 47 10.53 40.88 38.13
C PRO A 47 10.24 41.48 36.73
N LEU A 48 8.99 41.89 36.51
CA LEU A 48 8.58 42.55 35.27
C LEU A 48 8.89 44.04 35.31
N LEU A 49 9.29 44.57 34.15
CA LEU A 49 9.30 46.01 33.90
C LEU A 49 7.86 46.53 33.75
N ALA A 50 7.69 47.85 33.87
CA ALA A 50 6.38 48.48 33.75
C ALA A 50 5.72 48.19 32.39
N ASN A 51 4.42 47.91 32.42
CA ASN A 51 3.56 47.65 31.25
C ASN A 51 3.94 46.48 30.33
N VAL A 52 4.83 45.58 30.74
CA VAL A 52 5.19 44.41 29.92
C VAL A 52 4.01 43.44 29.78
N LEU A 53 3.77 42.99 28.55
CA LEU A 53 2.75 42.00 28.20
C LEU A 53 3.35 40.73 27.58
N SER A 54 4.63 40.74 27.20
CA SER A 54 5.36 39.56 26.73
C SER A 54 6.70 39.44 27.43
N LEU A 55 6.97 38.26 27.97
CA LEU A 55 8.23 37.96 28.66
C LEU A 55 8.94 36.79 27.97
N THR A 56 10.21 36.99 27.65
CA THR A 56 11.09 35.95 27.09
C THR A 56 12.20 35.62 28.08
N LEU A 57 12.24 34.36 28.51
CA LEU A 57 13.21 33.78 29.43
C LEU A 57 14.01 32.65 28.76
N THR A 58 14.11 32.67 27.43
CA THR A 58 14.74 31.60 26.65
C THR A 58 16.17 31.33 27.09
N ASN A 59 16.58 30.06 27.12
CA ASN A 59 17.96 29.66 27.40
C ASN A 59 18.46 30.15 28.78
N ASN A 60 17.70 29.85 29.85
CA ASN A 60 18.08 30.13 31.23
C ASN A 60 18.14 28.83 32.05
N SER A 61 18.69 28.88 33.27
CA SER A 61 18.91 27.72 34.13
C SER A 61 17.75 27.48 35.12
N ILE A 62 16.51 27.78 34.70
CA ILE A 62 15.33 27.58 35.53
C ILE A 62 14.93 26.10 35.47
N VAL A 63 14.94 25.42 36.62
CA VAL A 63 14.68 23.97 36.72
C VAL A 63 13.25 23.67 37.17
N ARG A 64 12.67 24.53 38.00
CA ARG A 64 11.33 24.34 38.57
C ARG A 64 10.64 25.68 38.75
N ILE A 65 9.33 25.70 38.57
CA ILE A 65 8.50 26.87 38.84
C ILE A 65 7.42 26.46 39.84
N ALA A 66 7.63 26.82 41.11
CA ALA A 66 6.62 26.64 42.15
C ALA A 66 5.62 27.80 42.13
N GLU A 67 6.13 29.01 42.02
CA GLU A 67 5.35 30.25 41.96
C GLU A 67 5.99 31.19 40.93
N LEU A 68 5.19 32.09 40.36
CA LEU A 68 5.69 33.21 39.56
C LEU A 68 5.24 34.53 40.21
N PRO A 69 5.99 35.63 40.00
CA PRO A 69 5.62 36.93 40.56
C PRO A 69 4.20 37.35 40.17
N ALA A 70 3.42 37.88 41.12
CA ALA A 70 2.00 38.20 40.92
C ALA A 70 1.72 39.14 39.72
N ASP A 71 2.68 40.01 39.38
CA ASP A 71 2.58 40.92 38.23
C ASP A 71 2.52 40.19 36.88
N TYR A 72 2.81 38.88 36.83
CA TYR A 72 2.76 38.05 35.62
C TYR A 72 1.32 37.78 35.18
N ARG A 73 0.33 37.97 36.05
CA ARG A 73 -1.11 37.78 35.77
C ARG A 73 -1.62 38.47 34.50
N ARG A 74 -1.03 39.62 34.13
CA ARG A 74 -1.38 40.41 32.93
C ARG A 74 -0.67 39.96 31.64
N LEU A 75 0.32 39.08 31.74
CA LEU A 75 1.09 38.65 30.58
C LEU A 75 0.17 37.98 29.56
N GLN A 76 0.39 38.33 28.30
CA GLN A 76 -0.26 37.72 27.15
C GLN A 76 0.63 36.67 26.47
N SER A 77 1.94 36.71 26.70
CA SER A 77 2.88 35.75 26.15
C SER A 77 4.02 35.53 27.12
N ILE A 78 4.34 34.27 27.37
CA ILE A 78 5.53 33.88 28.14
C ILE A 78 6.28 32.78 27.39
N ARG A 79 7.57 33.00 27.17
CA ARG A 79 8.50 32.03 26.61
C ARG A 79 9.49 31.60 27.67
N LEU A 80 9.52 30.30 27.94
CA LEU A 80 10.40 29.61 28.88
C LEU A 80 11.10 28.44 28.16
N ASP A 81 11.34 28.58 26.86
CA ASP A 81 11.95 27.55 26.03
C ASP A 81 13.47 27.45 26.24
N GLN A 82 14.03 26.27 25.98
CA GLN A 82 15.47 25.98 26.17
C GLN A 82 15.94 26.20 27.62
N CYS A 83 15.05 26.05 28.60
CA CYS A 83 15.43 26.01 29.99
C CYS A 83 15.73 24.56 30.42
N GLU A 84 15.89 24.35 31.72
CA GLU A 84 16.09 23.04 32.32
C GLU A 84 14.82 22.58 33.07
N LEU A 85 13.63 23.05 32.64
CA LEU A 85 12.40 22.88 33.40
C LEU A 85 11.98 21.42 33.47
N GLU A 86 11.91 20.89 34.70
CA GLU A 86 11.44 19.53 34.99
C GLU A 86 9.99 19.53 35.50
N LYS A 87 9.57 20.61 36.17
CA LYS A 87 8.23 20.73 36.77
C LYS A 87 7.75 22.18 36.84
N ILE A 88 6.46 22.38 36.58
CA ILE A 88 5.72 23.61 36.84
C ILE A 88 4.51 23.24 37.70
N GLU A 89 4.34 23.90 38.84
CA GLU A 89 3.17 23.70 39.70
C GLU A 89 1.92 24.33 39.09
N TYR A 90 0.76 23.78 39.44
CA TYR A 90 -0.52 24.22 38.92
C TYR A 90 -0.79 25.71 39.24
N GLU A 91 -0.48 26.11 40.47
CA GLU A 91 -0.70 27.46 41.02
C GLU A 91 0.08 28.53 40.24
N ALA A 92 1.29 28.19 39.79
CA ALA A 92 2.10 29.10 38.99
C ALA A 92 1.43 29.47 37.66
N LEU A 93 0.81 28.50 36.99
CA LEU A 93 0.05 28.74 35.75
C LEU A 93 -1.35 29.30 36.02
N ALA A 94 -1.93 29.00 37.19
CA ALA A 94 -3.30 29.38 37.52
C ALA A 94 -3.47 30.89 37.77
N GLN A 95 -2.39 31.67 37.85
CA GLN A 95 -2.48 33.12 38.00
C GLN A 95 -2.74 33.88 36.69
N PHE A 96 -2.54 33.25 35.52
CA PHE A 96 -2.62 33.94 34.25
C PHE A 96 -4.07 34.13 33.79
N ASP A 97 -4.48 35.39 33.58
CA ASP A 97 -5.84 35.70 33.11
C ASP A 97 -5.89 36.00 31.61
N GLN A 98 -4.79 36.51 31.05
CA GLN A 98 -4.74 37.05 29.68
C GLN A 98 -3.76 36.32 28.77
N LEU A 99 -3.21 35.19 29.22
CA LEU A 99 -2.17 34.48 28.50
C LEU A 99 -2.71 33.85 27.21
N ARG A 100 -2.12 34.26 26.08
CA ARG A 100 -2.47 33.80 24.72
C ARG A 100 -1.42 32.85 24.16
N GLU A 101 -0.17 32.99 24.58
CA GLU A 101 0.97 32.22 24.08
C GLU A 101 1.78 31.69 25.25
N LEU A 102 1.99 30.38 25.29
CA LEU A 102 2.84 29.70 26.26
C LEU A 102 3.83 28.81 25.51
N ASP A 103 5.11 29.16 25.57
CA ASP A 103 6.19 28.34 25.03
C ASP A 103 7.01 27.72 26.16
N LEU A 104 6.92 26.39 26.29
CA LEU A 104 7.68 25.57 27.21
C LEU A 104 8.54 24.54 26.45
N SER A 105 8.82 24.79 25.17
CA SER A 105 9.55 23.83 24.35
C SER A 105 11.01 23.66 24.78
N ARG A 106 11.63 22.56 24.40
CA ARG A 106 13.06 22.28 24.69
C ARG A 106 13.35 22.34 26.20
N ASN A 107 12.55 21.61 26.98
CA ASN A 107 12.70 21.45 28.42
C ASN A 107 12.70 19.95 28.78
N LYS A 108 12.59 19.63 30.07
CA LYS A 108 12.59 18.26 30.62
C LYS A 108 11.23 17.87 31.21
N LEU A 109 10.15 18.51 30.78
CA LEU A 109 8.81 18.24 31.31
C LEU A 109 8.34 16.86 30.91
N THR A 110 7.80 16.11 31.88
CA THR A 110 7.18 14.79 31.66
C THR A 110 5.67 14.81 31.82
N LYS A 111 5.16 15.81 32.56
CA LYS A 111 3.75 16.03 32.86
C LYS A 111 3.49 17.53 33.02
N LEU A 112 2.28 17.94 32.70
CA LEU A 112 1.81 19.31 32.86
C LEU A 112 0.30 19.27 33.10
N ILE A 113 -0.17 19.99 34.10
CA ILE A 113 -1.60 20.17 34.34
C ILE A 113 -1.93 21.60 33.97
N LEU A 114 -2.80 21.78 32.99
CA LEU A 114 -3.18 23.11 32.49
C LEU A 114 -4.41 23.60 33.25
N PRO A 115 -4.32 24.74 33.96
CA PRO A 115 -5.45 25.33 34.66
C PRO A 115 -6.62 25.69 33.74
N ARG A 116 -7.83 25.67 34.29
CA ARG A 116 -9.05 26.03 33.55
C ARG A 116 -9.12 27.51 33.17
N ASN A 117 -8.47 28.37 33.96
CA ASN A 117 -8.49 29.82 33.74
C ASN A 117 -7.58 30.28 32.59
N LEU A 118 -6.78 29.39 31.98
CA LEU A 118 -6.06 29.65 30.72
C LEU A 118 -7.00 29.72 29.51
N ALA A 119 -8.23 30.22 29.70
CA ALA A 119 -9.28 30.25 28.69
C ALA A 119 -8.94 31.14 27.49
N THR A 120 -7.99 32.07 27.62
CA THR A 120 -7.53 32.94 26.53
C THR A 120 -6.38 32.37 25.71
N LEU A 121 -5.84 31.21 26.10
CA LEU A 121 -4.68 30.58 25.46
C LEU A 121 -5.01 30.17 24.02
N ARG A 122 -4.14 30.54 23.08
CA ARG A 122 -4.27 30.27 21.64
C ARG A 122 -3.14 29.39 21.11
N ILE A 123 -1.94 29.57 21.65
CA ILE A 123 -0.73 28.87 21.22
C ILE A 123 -0.09 28.22 22.43
N LEU A 124 0.11 26.90 22.34
CA LEU A 124 0.82 26.11 23.34
C LEU A 124 1.92 25.30 22.66
N ASN A 125 3.17 25.61 22.97
CA ASN A 125 4.33 24.88 22.47
C ASN A 125 4.96 24.06 23.61
N LEU A 126 4.86 22.74 23.49
CA LEU A 126 5.41 21.74 24.40
C LEU A 126 6.43 20.82 23.68
N SER A 127 6.88 21.21 22.48
CA SER A 127 7.80 20.41 21.69
C SER A 127 9.14 20.19 22.39
N PHE A 128 9.89 19.13 22.02
CA PHE A 128 11.19 18.82 22.61
C PHE A 128 11.14 18.71 24.14
N ASN A 129 10.23 17.88 24.65
CA ASN A 129 10.12 17.54 26.06
C ASN A 129 10.14 16.01 26.22
N SER A 130 9.68 15.47 27.35
CA SER A 130 9.61 14.04 27.62
C SER A 130 8.19 13.57 28.00
N PHE A 131 7.17 14.17 27.39
CA PHE A 131 5.77 13.76 27.61
C PHE A 131 5.53 12.36 27.05
N THR A 132 4.92 11.49 27.86
CA THR A 132 4.45 10.15 27.46
C THR A 132 2.95 10.11 27.18
N TYR A 133 2.21 11.09 27.69
CA TYR A 133 0.78 11.30 27.46
C TYR A 133 0.50 12.77 27.17
N VAL A 134 -0.50 13.01 26.34
CA VAL A 134 -0.99 14.36 26.03
C VAL A 134 -1.64 14.97 27.29
N PRO A 135 -1.25 16.19 27.71
CA PRO A 135 -1.92 16.93 28.78
C PRO A 135 -3.41 17.15 28.49
N ASP A 136 -4.25 17.25 29.53
CA ASP A 136 -5.66 17.61 29.31
C ASP A 136 -5.75 19.07 28.89
N MET A 137 -6.22 19.29 27.66
CA MET A 137 -6.44 20.59 27.05
C MET A 137 -7.89 20.76 26.62
N SER A 138 -8.77 19.82 26.98
CA SER A 138 -10.16 19.79 26.52
C SER A 138 -10.95 21.06 26.87
N HIS A 139 -10.60 21.70 27.98
CA HIS A 139 -11.20 22.94 28.46
C HIS A 139 -10.61 24.22 27.84
N LEU A 140 -9.55 24.13 27.02
CA LEU A 140 -8.90 25.29 26.39
C LEU A 140 -9.59 25.64 25.07
N GLU A 141 -10.81 26.16 25.16
CA GLU A 141 -11.68 26.40 24.00
C GLU A 141 -11.11 27.37 22.95
N ASN A 142 -10.22 28.27 23.34
CA ASN A 142 -9.59 29.23 22.41
C ASN A 142 -8.27 28.71 21.81
N LEU A 143 -7.81 27.52 22.20
CA LEU A 143 -6.55 26.97 21.73
C LEU A 143 -6.65 26.64 20.24
N ARG A 144 -5.70 27.17 19.46
CA ARG A 144 -5.64 27.02 18.00
C ARG A 144 -4.45 26.19 17.55
N LEU A 145 -3.31 26.38 18.20
CA LEU A 145 -2.09 25.66 17.89
C LEU A 145 -1.60 24.92 19.12
N VAL A 146 -1.34 23.62 18.94
CA VAL A 146 -0.58 22.82 19.89
C VAL A 146 0.58 22.14 19.17
N ASP A 147 1.78 22.34 19.71
CA ASP A 147 2.98 21.64 19.28
C ASP A 147 3.46 20.70 20.37
N LEU A 148 3.41 19.40 20.09
CA LEU A 148 3.83 18.30 20.94
C LEU A 148 4.90 17.45 20.23
N SER A 149 5.53 17.99 19.19
CA SER A 149 6.59 17.30 18.44
C SER A 149 7.81 16.99 19.32
N HIS A 150 8.61 16.00 18.95
CA HIS A 150 9.81 15.61 19.69
C HIS A 150 9.52 15.29 21.18
N ASN A 151 8.58 14.39 21.41
CA ASN A 151 8.23 13.87 22.73
C ASN A 151 8.27 12.32 22.71
N GLN A 152 7.69 11.67 23.71
CA GLN A 152 7.63 10.21 23.83
C GLN A 152 6.18 9.70 23.84
N LEU A 153 5.27 10.42 23.17
CA LEU A 153 3.84 10.11 23.15
C LEU A 153 3.59 8.82 22.38
N ILE A 154 2.75 7.95 22.95
CA ILE A 154 2.37 6.65 22.36
C ILE A 154 0.93 6.61 21.84
N SER A 155 0.06 7.47 22.37
CA SER A 155 -1.35 7.55 21.98
C SER A 155 -1.93 8.93 22.31
N VAL A 156 -2.94 9.33 21.54
CA VAL A 156 -3.75 10.52 21.83
C VAL A 156 -5.15 10.05 22.16
N ARG A 157 -5.65 10.42 23.35
CA ARG A 157 -7.08 10.24 23.66
C ARG A 157 -7.84 11.43 23.08
N PRO A 158 -8.77 11.24 22.12
CA PRO A 158 -9.47 12.33 21.46
C PRO A 158 -10.12 13.35 22.42
N ARG A 159 -10.64 12.86 23.55
CA ARG A 159 -11.29 13.67 24.59
C ARG A 159 -10.38 14.70 25.26
N MET A 160 -9.05 14.56 25.13
CA MET A 160 -8.07 15.47 25.73
C MET A 160 -7.78 16.68 24.84
N LEU A 161 -8.23 16.65 23.57
CA LEU A 161 -8.02 17.71 22.61
C LEU A 161 -9.22 18.67 22.58
N PRO A 162 -9.01 20.00 22.57
CA PRO A 162 -10.07 20.96 22.34
C PRO A 162 -10.53 20.93 20.86
N PHE A 163 -11.81 21.22 20.64
CA PHE A 163 -12.46 21.11 19.32
C PHE A 163 -12.07 22.23 18.33
N ASN A 164 -11.50 23.33 18.81
CA ASN A 164 -11.20 24.53 18.01
C ASN A 164 -9.78 24.59 17.43
N LEU A 165 -9.02 23.50 17.52
CA LEU A 165 -7.65 23.41 17.01
C LEU A 165 -7.62 23.58 15.49
N GLU A 166 -6.65 24.37 15.05
CA GLU A 166 -6.34 24.67 13.65
C GLU A 166 -5.02 24.00 13.24
N VAL A 167 -4.07 23.87 14.17
CA VAL A 167 -2.76 23.26 13.92
C VAL A 167 -2.41 22.28 15.05
N ILE A 168 -2.06 21.05 14.67
CA ILE A 168 -1.57 20.01 15.58
C ILE A 168 -0.26 19.46 15.05
N ARG A 169 0.81 19.57 15.84
CA ARG A 169 2.11 18.95 15.53
C ARG A 169 2.43 17.87 16.53
N LEU A 170 2.64 16.67 16.01
CA LEU A 170 2.86 15.42 16.73
C LEU A 170 4.06 14.64 16.17
N SER A 171 4.87 15.28 15.32
CA SER A 171 6.02 14.64 14.70
C SER A 171 7.08 14.22 15.70
N ALA A 172 7.89 13.22 15.34
CA ALA A 172 8.95 12.70 16.19
C ALA A 172 8.45 12.27 17.58
N ASN A 173 7.40 11.46 17.61
CA ASN A 173 6.88 10.78 18.79
C ASN A 173 6.98 9.25 18.60
N ARG A 174 6.23 8.47 19.40
CA ARG A 174 6.22 7.01 19.37
C ARG A 174 4.83 6.45 19.05
N PHE A 175 4.03 7.18 18.26
CA PHE A 175 2.71 6.70 17.85
C PHE A 175 2.86 5.48 16.96
N THR A 176 2.17 4.40 17.31
CA THR A 176 2.06 3.19 16.47
C THR A 176 0.71 3.11 15.78
N HIS A 177 -0.33 3.67 16.37
CA HIS A 177 -1.68 3.66 15.83
C HIS A 177 -2.29 5.05 16.01
N LEU A 178 -3.05 5.48 15.01
CA LEU A 178 -3.85 6.70 15.03
C LEU A 178 -5.25 6.40 14.50
N THR A 179 -6.23 7.10 15.03
CA THR A 179 -7.63 7.01 14.58
C THR A 179 -8.13 8.40 14.19
N PRO A 180 -9.10 8.50 13.25
CA PRO A 180 -9.68 9.78 12.85
C PRO A 180 -10.17 10.64 14.02
N TRP A 181 -10.05 11.96 13.90
CA TRP A 181 -10.55 12.94 14.86
C TRP A 181 -11.64 13.83 14.25
N PRO A 182 -12.82 13.27 13.92
CA PRO A 182 -13.85 13.98 13.13
C PRO A 182 -14.44 15.22 13.82
N PHE A 183 -14.24 15.36 15.14
CA PHE A 183 -14.69 16.53 15.90
C PHE A 183 -13.80 17.77 15.67
N LEU A 184 -12.60 17.62 15.10
CA LEU A 184 -11.66 18.72 14.81
C LEU A 184 -11.98 19.35 13.44
N ASN A 185 -13.15 19.96 13.34
CA ASN A 185 -13.67 20.53 12.09
C ASN A 185 -12.97 21.83 11.62
N LYS A 186 -12.11 22.42 12.46
CA LYS A 186 -11.31 23.61 12.13
C LYS A 186 -9.85 23.31 11.81
N LEU A 187 -9.46 22.03 11.87
CA LEU A 187 -8.07 21.62 11.65
C LEU A 187 -7.66 21.92 10.20
N GLN A 188 -6.49 22.54 10.05
CA GLN A 188 -5.91 22.94 8.77
C GLN A 188 -4.54 22.31 8.56
N GLU A 189 -3.80 22.05 9.64
CA GLU A 189 -2.47 21.44 9.59
C GLU A 189 -2.37 20.31 10.61
N LEU A 190 -1.92 19.14 10.15
CA LEU A 190 -1.62 18.00 11.00
C LEU A 190 -0.28 17.38 10.61
N ASP A 191 0.69 17.45 11.51
CA ASP A 191 1.99 16.80 11.32
C ASP A 191 2.12 15.58 12.24
N VAL A 192 2.18 14.39 11.64
CA VAL A 192 2.41 13.10 12.34
C VAL A 192 3.68 12.40 11.85
N SER A 193 4.55 13.11 11.13
CA SER A 193 5.77 12.56 10.56
C SER A 193 6.73 12.02 11.64
N PHE A 194 7.67 11.16 11.25
CA PHE A 194 8.67 10.60 12.18
C PHE A 194 8.07 9.87 13.41
N ASN A 195 6.94 9.19 13.23
CA ASN A 195 6.39 8.25 14.19
C ASN A 195 6.63 6.79 13.74
N ASP A 196 6.33 5.83 14.62
CA ASP A 196 6.47 4.40 14.35
C ASP A 196 5.12 3.79 13.93
N LEU A 197 4.39 4.50 13.06
CA LEU A 197 3.04 4.14 12.62
C LEU A 197 3.04 2.76 11.94
N GLN A 198 2.23 1.87 12.50
CA GLN A 198 1.98 0.54 11.98
C GLN A 198 0.93 0.62 10.89
N CYS A 199 1.29 0.13 9.70
CA CYS A 199 0.35 0.01 8.60
C CYS A 199 -0.63 -1.12 8.84
N ASP A 200 -1.82 -0.72 9.24
CA ASP A 200 -3.01 -1.56 9.36
C ASP A 200 -4.25 -0.81 8.85
N CYS A 201 -5.42 -1.46 8.96
CA CYS A 201 -6.67 -0.85 8.50
C CYS A 201 -7.01 0.43 9.30
N SER A 202 -6.61 0.53 10.57
CA SER A 202 -6.86 1.72 11.39
C SER A 202 -6.05 2.92 10.91
N LEU A 203 -4.78 2.71 10.55
CA LEU A 203 -3.96 3.76 9.96
C LEU A 203 -4.53 4.22 8.63
N TRP A 204 -4.99 3.31 7.77
CA TRP A 204 -5.65 3.69 6.52
C TRP A 204 -6.89 4.56 6.76
N GLN A 205 -7.74 4.23 7.73
CA GLN A 205 -8.91 5.06 8.07
C GLN A 205 -8.49 6.48 8.49
N PHE A 206 -7.42 6.59 9.29
CA PHE A 206 -6.85 7.87 9.69
C PHE A 206 -6.29 8.68 8.51
N VAL A 207 -5.48 8.05 7.64
CA VAL A 207 -4.92 8.71 6.45
C VAL A 207 -6.04 9.16 5.51
N ASN A 208 -7.01 8.30 5.22
CA ASN A 208 -8.15 8.63 4.38
C ASN A 208 -8.96 9.82 4.93
N TRP A 209 -9.19 9.88 6.25
CA TRP A 209 -9.84 11.03 6.88
C TRP A 209 -9.02 12.31 6.71
N ALA A 210 -7.71 12.24 6.93
CA ALA A 210 -6.84 13.42 6.85
C ALA A 210 -6.65 13.94 5.42
N GLU A 211 -6.58 13.04 4.43
CA GLU A 211 -6.52 13.39 3.00
C GLU A 211 -7.80 14.10 2.54
N GLN A 212 -8.98 13.65 2.99
CA GLN A 212 -10.25 14.31 2.66
C GLN A 212 -10.29 15.76 3.14
N LEU A 213 -9.55 16.07 4.20
CA LEU A 213 -9.41 17.41 4.76
C LEU A 213 -8.15 18.13 4.26
N SER A 214 -7.36 17.51 3.37
CA SER A 214 -6.10 18.05 2.84
C SER A 214 -5.10 18.45 3.94
N LEU A 215 -5.04 17.70 5.04
CA LEU A 215 -4.24 18.06 6.22
C LEU A 215 -2.74 17.79 6.05
N PHE A 216 -2.37 16.82 5.21
CA PHE A 216 -0.98 16.49 4.88
C PHE A 216 -0.89 15.69 3.58
N ASP A 217 0.32 15.62 3.00
CA ASP A 217 0.63 14.77 1.86
C ASP A 217 0.96 13.34 2.33
N SER A 218 0.06 12.40 2.07
CA SER A 218 0.21 10.99 2.46
C SER A 218 1.36 10.29 1.77
N ALA A 219 1.85 10.80 0.63
CA ALA A 219 3.01 10.26 -0.06
C ALA A 219 4.29 10.37 0.80
N LEU A 220 4.31 11.28 1.78
CA LEU A 220 5.41 11.47 2.71
C LEU A 220 5.37 10.50 3.91
N LEU A 221 4.31 9.68 4.03
CA LEU A 221 4.10 8.70 5.09
C LEU A 221 4.05 7.27 4.52
N PRO A 222 5.14 6.75 3.92
CA PRO A 222 5.16 5.36 3.46
C PRO A 222 5.17 4.39 4.64
N CYS A 223 4.65 3.19 4.42
CA CYS A 223 4.62 2.15 5.43
C CYS A 223 6.03 1.79 5.94
N ARG A 224 6.18 1.71 7.27
CA ARG A 224 7.45 1.32 7.92
C ARG A 224 7.36 -0.06 8.54
N THR A 225 6.24 -0.36 9.19
CA THR A 225 5.90 -1.65 9.77
C THR A 225 4.49 -2.04 9.31
N PRO A 226 4.17 -3.34 9.17
CA PRO A 226 5.08 -4.48 9.29
C PRO A 226 6.10 -4.54 8.12
N SER A 227 7.15 -5.35 8.26
CA SER A 227 8.27 -5.40 7.30
C SER A 227 7.86 -5.74 5.86
N GLU A 228 6.77 -6.47 5.72
CA GLU A 228 6.14 -6.94 4.49
C GLU A 228 5.53 -5.79 3.68
N LEU A 229 5.10 -4.72 4.35
CA LEU A 229 4.52 -3.53 3.74
C LEU A 229 5.53 -2.38 3.66
N ARG A 230 6.81 -2.62 3.95
CA ARG A 230 7.80 -1.54 4.02
C ARG A 230 7.92 -0.81 2.68
N LYS A 231 7.79 0.52 2.72
CA LYS A 231 7.73 1.46 1.58
C LYS A 231 6.45 1.39 0.74
N SER A 232 5.50 0.53 1.09
CA SER A 232 4.21 0.49 0.41
C SER A 232 3.37 1.74 0.71
N PRO A 233 2.49 2.16 -0.21
CA PRO A 233 1.54 3.22 0.05
C PRO A 233 0.53 2.83 1.13
N ILE A 234 0.04 3.82 1.89
CA ILE A 234 -1.06 3.62 2.85
C ILE A 234 -2.38 3.77 2.10
N ASP A 235 -2.80 2.71 1.41
CA ASP A 235 -4.09 2.67 0.73
C ASP A 235 -4.97 1.53 1.27
N GLY A 236 -6.28 1.64 1.03
CA GLY A 236 -7.27 0.70 1.56
C GLY A 236 -7.14 -0.72 1.02
N LYS A 237 -6.58 -0.92 -0.18
CA LYS A 237 -6.36 -2.24 -0.76
C LYS A 237 -5.09 -2.88 -0.20
N THR A 238 -4.03 -2.10 -0.07
CA THR A 238 -2.70 -2.54 0.33
C THR A 238 -2.65 -2.82 1.83
N VAL A 239 -3.30 -1.98 2.64
CA VAL A 239 -3.18 -2.04 4.11
C VAL A 239 -4.43 -2.63 4.78
N CYS A 240 -5.62 -2.41 4.23
CA CYS A 240 -6.88 -2.98 4.74
C CYS A 240 -7.42 -4.16 3.91
N GLY A 241 -6.87 -4.42 2.71
CA GLY A 241 -7.30 -5.53 1.87
C GLY A 241 -6.71 -6.87 2.32
N PRO A 242 -7.40 -7.99 2.05
CA PRO A 242 -6.80 -9.29 2.25
C PRO A 242 -5.67 -9.50 1.24
N SER A 243 -4.55 -10.07 1.68
CA SER A 243 -3.46 -10.50 0.80
C SER A 243 -3.33 -12.01 0.84
N VAL A 244 -3.36 -12.66 -0.33
CA VAL A 244 -3.27 -14.13 -0.43
C VAL A 244 -1.82 -14.55 -0.67
N ILE A 245 -1.29 -15.34 0.25
CA ILE A 245 0.03 -15.97 0.24
C ILE A 245 -0.18 -17.48 0.07
N SER A 246 0.35 -18.08 -0.99
CA SER A 246 0.29 -19.54 -1.16
C SER A 246 1.67 -20.09 -1.47
N SER A 247 2.03 -21.18 -0.80
CA SER A 247 3.23 -21.96 -1.07
C SER A 247 3.04 -22.97 -2.21
N THR A 248 1.79 -23.22 -2.63
CA THR A 248 1.49 -24.16 -3.70
C THR A 248 1.64 -23.51 -5.09
N PRO A 249 2.23 -24.21 -6.08
CA PRO A 249 2.45 -23.68 -7.42
C PRO A 249 1.13 -23.37 -8.15
N GLU A 250 1.17 -22.43 -9.11
CA GLU A 250 -0.02 -21.98 -9.86
C GLU A 250 -0.63 -23.08 -10.75
N SER A 251 0.16 -24.09 -11.11
CA SER A 251 -0.26 -25.27 -11.86
C SER A 251 0.39 -26.53 -11.29
N THR A 252 -0.42 -27.56 -11.05
CA THR A 252 0.05 -28.87 -10.62
C THR A 252 -0.47 -29.94 -11.58
N ILE A 253 0.43 -30.80 -12.06
CA ILE A 253 0.07 -32.00 -12.83
C ILE A 253 -0.21 -33.12 -11.82
N VAL A 254 -1.35 -33.80 -11.96
CA VAL A 254 -1.79 -34.88 -11.07
C VAL A 254 -2.11 -36.16 -11.84
N SER A 255 -1.80 -37.32 -11.24
CA SER A 255 -2.21 -38.63 -11.75
C SER A 255 -3.60 -39.00 -11.24
N LEU A 256 -4.36 -39.76 -12.03
CA LEU A 256 -5.66 -40.26 -11.61
C LEU A 256 -5.50 -41.26 -10.45
N GLY A 257 -6.33 -41.13 -9.42
CA GLY A 257 -6.29 -41.97 -8.22
C GLY A 257 -5.39 -41.44 -7.09
N ASP A 258 -4.52 -40.47 -7.36
CA ASP A 258 -3.68 -39.85 -6.32
C ASP A 258 -4.50 -38.92 -5.42
N ASN A 259 -3.90 -38.55 -4.29
CA ASN A 259 -4.41 -37.50 -3.40
C ASN A 259 -3.56 -36.24 -3.58
N HIS A 260 -4.19 -35.07 -3.57
CA HIS A 260 -3.50 -33.79 -3.68
C HIS A 260 -4.04 -32.79 -2.67
N GLN A 261 -3.16 -31.95 -2.12
CA GLN A 261 -3.54 -30.91 -1.17
C GLN A 261 -3.06 -29.55 -1.68
N MET A 262 -3.97 -28.59 -1.70
CA MET A 262 -3.67 -27.20 -2.03
C MET A 262 -3.96 -26.34 -0.82
N CYS A 263 -2.99 -25.56 -0.37
CA CYS A 263 -3.13 -24.69 0.79
C CYS A 263 -3.07 -23.23 0.38
N CYS A 264 -4.01 -22.46 0.92
CA CYS A 264 -4.12 -21.05 0.69
C CYS A 264 -4.08 -20.32 2.03
N THR A 265 -3.16 -19.38 2.17
CA THR A 265 -3.04 -18.57 3.38
C THR A 265 -3.36 -17.13 3.01
N ALA A 266 -4.11 -16.43 3.86
CA ALA A 266 -4.35 -15.01 3.68
C ALA A 266 -4.05 -14.24 4.95
N LEU A 267 -3.64 -12.99 4.76
CA LEU A 267 -3.35 -12.03 5.83
C LEU A 267 -4.26 -10.81 5.66
N ALA A 268 -4.97 -10.45 6.73
CA ALA A 268 -5.68 -9.18 6.82
C ALA A 268 -5.95 -8.86 8.30
N THR A 269 -6.21 -7.61 8.64
CA THR A 269 -6.64 -7.23 10.00
C THR A 269 -7.97 -6.46 9.93
N PRO A 270 -9.09 -7.02 10.42
CA PRO A 270 -9.23 -8.34 11.06
C PRO A 270 -9.08 -9.50 10.07
N ALA A 271 -8.98 -10.73 10.58
CA ALA A 271 -8.77 -11.94 9.78
C ALA A 271 -9.80 -12.06 8.63
N PRO A 272 -9.38 -12.34 7.39
CA PRO A 272 -10.29 -12.44 6.26
C PRO A 272 -11.03 -13.78 6.25
N PHE A 273 -12.16 -13.85 5.56
CA PHE A 273 -12.86 -15.10 5.29
C PHE A 273 -12.32 -15.75 4.01
N LEU A 274 -11.90 -17.02 4.10
CA LEU A 274 -11.40 -17.77 2.95
C LEU A 274 -12.46 -18.73 2.41
N TYR A 275 -12.55 -18.83 1.08
CA TYR A 275 -13.37 -19.82 0.41
C TYR A 275 -12.75 -20.30 -0.90
N TRP A 276 -13.01 -21.57 -1.24
CA TRP A 276 -12.61 -22.21 -2.48
C TRP A 276 -13.74 -22.18 -3.51
N GLN A 277 -13.36 -21.92 -4.75
CA GLN A 277 -14.20 -22.07 -5.93
C GLN A 277 -13.58 -23.09 -6.88
N PHE A 278 -14.39 -23.98 -7.44
CA PHE A 278 -14.02 -24.85 -8.55
C PHE A 278 -14.84 -24.46 -9.77
N ASN A 279 -14.17 -24.08 -10.86
CA ASN A 279 -14.79 -23.54 -12.07
C ASN A 279 -15.86 -22.48 -11.73
N ASP A 280 -15.46 -21.52 -10.88
CA ASP A 280 -16.27 -20.39 -10.38
C ASP A 280 -17.46 -20.75 -9.48
N LYS A 281 -17.60 -22.01 -9.04
CA LYS A 281 -18.63 -22.43 -8.07
C LYS A 281 -18.03 -22.66 -6.69
N ASN A 282 -18.67 -22.15 -5.64
CA ASN A 282 -18.20 -22.32 -4.26
C ASN A 282 -18.29 -23.79 -3.82
N ILE A 283 -17.16 -24.36 -3.37
CA ILE A 283 -17.03 -25.75 -2.91
C ILE A 283 -16.63 -25.85 -1.43
N SER A 284 -16.75 -24.76 -0.67
CA SER A 284 -16.24 -24.66 0.71
C SER A 284 -17.14 -25.28 1.77
N LYS A 285 -18.32 -25.79 1.38
CA LYS A 285 -19.33 -26.29 2.31
C LYS A 285 -18.80 -27.52 3.06
N GLY A 286 -18.78 -27.45 4.39
CA GLY A 286 -18.35 -28.56 5.26
C GLY A 286 -16.84 -28.69 5.45
N LEU A 287 -16.06 -27.77 4.90
CA LEU A 287 -14.61 -27.67 5.12
C LEU A 287 -14.33 -26.65 6.23
N SER A 288 -13.28 -26.88 7.02
CA SER A 288 -12.87 -26.00 8.12
C SER A 288 -11.58 -25.24 7.77
N GLN A 289 -11.58 -23.93 8.01
CA GLN A 289 -10.40 -23.08 7.93
C GLN A 289 -9.67 -23.06 9.29
N LYS A 290 -8.34 -22.94 9.25
CA LYS A 290 -7.49 -22.87 10.43
C LYS A 290 -7.06 -21.43 10.66
N HIS A 291 -7.47 -20.86 11.80
CA HIS A 291 -6.94 -19.59 12.27
C HIS A 291 -5.54 -19.86 12.84
N LEU A 292 -4.53 -19.24 12.22
CA LEU A 292 -3.17 -19.31 12.75
C LEU A 292 -3.07 -18.31 13.91
N THR A 293 -2.23 -18.61 14.90
CA THR A 293 -2.10 -17.83 16.15
C THR A 293 -1.60 -16.39 15.96
N ASP A 294 -1.26 -16.00 14.72
CA ASP A 294 -0.64 -14.73 14.39
C ASP A 294 -1.64 -13.75 13.74
N ALA A 295 -1.73 -12.54 14.29
CA ALA A 295 -2.21 -11.27 13.69
C ALA A 295 -3.07 -11.35 12.41
N GLY A 296 -4.24 -12.01 12.47
CA GLY A 296 -5.20 -12.00 11.35
C GLY A 296 -4.82 -12.89 10.16
N ARG A 297 -3.94 -13.86 10.35
CA ARG A 297 -3.58 -14.87 9.36
C ARG A 297 -4.54 -16.06 9.41
N VAL A 298 -5.08 -16.45 8.26
CA VAL A 298 -5.96 -17.64 8.12
C VAL A 298 -5.40 -18.53 7.04
N GLU A 299 -5.38 -19.84 7.31
CA GLU A 299 -5.01 -20.86 6.34
C GLU A 299 -6.21 -21.75 6.03
N PHE A 300 -6.41 -22.04 4.75
CA PHE A 300 -7.47 -22.92 4.29
C PHE A 300 -6.95 -23.88 3.21
N CYS A 301 -6.80 -25.14 3.59
CA CYS A 301 -6.35 -26.21 2.70
C CYS A 301 -7.51 -27.02 2.12
N LEU A 302 -7.48 -27.26 0.82
CA LEU A 302 -8.37 -28.15 0.09
C LEU A 302 -7.66 -29.48 -0.18
N GLU A 303 -8.25 -30.58 0.28
CA GLU A 303 -7.74 -31.94 0.06
C GLU A 303 -8.60 -32.65 -0.99
N LEU A 304 -8.00 -32.99 -2.13
CA LEU A 304 -8.60 -33.83 -3.17
C LEU A 304 -8.17 -35.27 -2.92
N ARG A 305 -9.14 -36.19 -2.75
CA ARG A 305 -8.87 -37.61 -2.51
C ARG A 305 -9.32 -38.44 -3.70
N ARG A 306 -8.47 -39.36 -4.16
CA ARG A 306 -8.71 -40.24 -5.31
C ARG A 306 -9.15 -39.44 -6.55
N ILE A 307 -8.25 -38.61 -7.05
CA ILE A 307 -8.52 -37.66 -8.13
C ILE A 307 -9.11 -38.37 -9.36
N THR A 308 -10.20 -37.82 -9.88
CA THR A 308 -10.89 -38.27 -11.09
C THR A 308 -10.83 -37.20 -12.18
N LEU A 309 -11.26 -37.55 -13.40
CA LEU A 309 -11.38 -36.58 -14.49
C LEU A 309 -12.35 -35.42 -14.19
N LYS A 310 -13.25 -35.57 -13.21
CA LYS A 310 -14.19 -34.52 -12.81
C LYS A 310 -13.54 -33.43 -11.94
N ASP A 311 -12.40 -33.74 -11.33
CA ASP A 311 -11.66 -32.84 -10.43
C ASP A 311 -10.61 -32.02 -11.20
N VAL A 312 -10.39 -32.32 -12.48
CA VAL A 312 -9.51 -31.54 -13.36
C VAL A 312 -10.17 -30.20 -13.68
N GLY A 313 -9.46 -29.10 -13.45
CA GLY A 313 -9.98 -27.78 -13.71
C GLY A 313 -9.31 -26.67 -12.91
N ARG A 314 -10.05 -25.57 -12.78
CA ARG A 314 -9.54 -24.34 -12.18
C ARG A 314 -10.08 -24.18 -10.78
N TYR A 315 -9.18 -24.18 -9.81
CA TYR A 315 -9.48 -23.88 -8.43
C TYR A 315 -9.07 -22.43 -8.12
N LYS A 316 -9.93 -21.68 -7.46
CA LYS A 316 -9.63 -20.34 -6.96
C LYS A 316 -9.81 -20.33 -5.46
N CYS A 317 -8.78 -19.92 -4.74
CA CYS A 317 -8.91 -19.51 -3.36
C CYS A 317 -9.22 -18.01 -3.34
N VAL A 318 -10.26 -17.62 -2.61
CA VAL A 318 -10.67 -16.23 -2.46
C VAL A 318 -10.63 -15.85 -0.98
N ALA A 319 -9.89 -14.80 -0.67
CA ALA A 319 -9.91 -14.14 0.63
C ALA A 319 -10.80 -12.89 0.52
N SER A 320 -11.79 -12.80 1.38
CA SER A 320 -12.77 -11.71 1.41
C SER A 320 -12.74 -11.02 2.77
N LEU A 321 -12.63 -9.70 2.76
CA LEU A 321 -12.74 -8.85 3.95
C LEU A 321 -13.48 -7.55 3.60
N ALA A 322 -14.63 -7.31 4.24
CA ALA A 322 -15.40 -6.06 4.09
C ALA A 322 -15.65 -5.61 2.63
N GLY A 323 -15.85 -6.57 1.70
CA GLY A 323 -16.07 -6.29 0.28
C GLY A 323 -14.79 -6.20 -0.57
N LEU A 324 -13.61 -6.19 0.04
CA LEU A 324 -12.33 -6.35 -0.65
C LEU A 324 -12.03 -7.85 -0.83
N ASN A 325 -11.73 -8.23 -2.06
CA ASN A 325 -11.40 -9.61 -2.41
C ASN A 325 -9.99 -9.70 -2.99
N ALA A 326 -9.22 -10.66 -2.51
CA ALA A 326 -7.99 -11.11 -3.15
C ALA A 326 -8.14 -12.58 -3.52
N THR A 327 -7.60 -12.95 -4.68
CA THR A 327 -7.77 -14.31 -5.21
C THR A 327 -6.45 -14.89 -5.65
N ARG A 328 -6.30 -16.20 -5.49
CA ARG A 328 -5.19 -16.99 -6.02
C ARG A 328 -5.77 -18.16 -6.79
N GLN A 329 -5.27 -18.39 -8.00
CA GLN A 329 -5.75 -19.43 -8.89
C GLN A 329 -4.74 -20.58 -8.96
N PHE A 330 -5.26 -21.80 -8.96
CA PHE A 330 -4.55 -23.06 -9.10
C PHE A 330 -5.17 -23.85 -10.25
N THR A 331 -4.35 -24.40 -11.12
CA THR A 331 -4.81 -25.25 -12.23
C THR A 331 -4.37 -26.67 -11.96
N VAL A 332 -5.35 -27.57 -11.84
CA VAL A 332 -5.11 -29.01 -11.70
C VAL A 332 -5.23 -29.62 -13.08
N GLU A 333 -4.11 -30.08 -13.62
CA GLU A 333 -4.04 -30.71 -14.95
C GLU A 333 -3.82 -32.21 -14.82
N ARG A 334 -4.45 -32.99 -15.70
CA ARG A 334 -4.16 -34.42 -15.76
C ARG A 334 -2.76 -34.65 -16.29
N ASP A 335 -2.08 -35.66 -15.77
CA ASP A 335 -0.88 -36.17 -16.41
C ASP A 335 -1.24 -36.60 -17.84
N LYS A 336 -0.64 -35.93 -18.81
CA LYS A 336 -0.71 -36.38 -20.20
C LYS A 336 0.25 -37.56 -20.23
N ILE A 337 -0.26 -38.77 -19.98
CA ILE A 337 0.45 -40.00 -20.34
C ILE A 337 0.97 -39.74 -21.76
N PRO A 338 2.29 -39.62 -22.00
CA PRO A 338 2.76 -39.59 -23.37
C PRO A 338 2.23 -40.89 -23.95
N ILE A 339 1.46 -40.81 -25.04
CA ILE A 339 1.16 -42.00 -25.82
C ILE A 339 2.54 -42.56 -26.14
N MET A 340 2.94 -43.62 -25.43
CA MET A 340 4.23 -44.27 -25.61
C MET A 340 4.15 -45.05 -26.92
N LEU A 341 4.10 -44.32 -28.03
CA LEU A 341 4.44 -44.83 -29.36
C LEU A 341 5.93 -45.26 -29.43
N ASN A 342 6.68 -45.04 -28.35
CA ASN A 342 8.09 -45.39 -28.22
C ASN A 342 8.37 -46.49 -27.16
N SER A 343 7.36 -47.25 -26.70
CA SER A 343 7.67 -48.50 -25.99
C SER A 343 7.99 -49.59 -27.02
N ALA A 344 9.02 -50.41 -26.73
CA ALA A 344 9.38 -51.56 -27.57
C ALA A 344 8.17 -52.45 -27.87
N GLU A 345 7.19 -52.51 -26.95
CA GLU A 345 5.94 -53.24 -27.13
C GLU A 345 5.03 -52.64 -28.23
N GLY A 346 4.95 -51.31 -28.33
CA GLY A 346 4.16 -50.64 -29.38
C GLY A 346 4.76 -50.83 -30.79
N ILE A 347 6.09 -50.79 -30.90
CA ILE A 347 6.80 -51.07 -32.15
C ILE A 347 6.61 -52.54 -32.57
N MET A 348 6.67 -53.48 -31.61
CA MET A 348 6.47 -54.90 -31.89
C MET A 348 5.08 -55.20 -32.43
N ILE A 349 4.03 -54.58 -31.91
CA ILE A 349 2.66 -54.76 -32.42
C ILE A 349 2.53 -54.21 -33.84
N TYR A 350 3.09 -53.02 -34.12
CA TYR A 350 3.04 -52.44 -35.47
C TYR A 350 3.84 -53.26 -36.49
N CYS A 351 5.02 -53.76 -36.10
CA CYS A 351 5.80 -54.71 -36.90
C CYS A 351 5.04 -56.02 -37.15
N GLN A 352 4.33 -56.56 -36.15
CA GLN A 352 3.53 -57.77 -36.31
C GLN A 352 2.40 -57.58 -37.34
N PHE A 353 1.69 -56.45 -37.28
CA PHE A 353 0.61 -56.15 -38.23
C PHE A 353 1.14 -55.93 -39.65
N THR A 354 2.26 -55.22 -39.80
CA THR A 354 2.87 -54.99 -41.13
C THR A 354 3.46 -56.25 -41.74
N ILE A 355 4.04 -57.15 -40.95
CA ILE A 355 4.51 -58.46 -41.42
C ILE A 355 3.32 -59.34 -41.82
N CYS A 356 2.25 -59.39 -41.02
CA CYS A 356 1.05 -60.17 -41.35
C CYS A 356 0.36 -59.68 -42.63
N THR A 357 0.27 -58.36 -42.85
CA THR A 357 -0.30 -57.81 -44.09
C THR A 357 0.60 -58.10 -45.28
N PHE A 358 1.93 -58.02 -45.13
CA PHE A 358 2.88 -58.38 -46.18
C PHE A 358 2.78 -59.86 -46.56
N ILE A 359 2.74 -60.76 -45.57
CA ILE A 359 2.54 -62.21 -45.81
C ILE A 359 1.20 -62.45 -46.51
N GLY A 360 0.13 -61.78 -46.07
CA GLY A 360 -1.17 -61.86 -46.73
C GLY A 360 -1.12 -61.45 -48.20
N VAL A 361 -0.46 -60.33 -48.51
CA VAL A 361 -0.27 -59.85 -49.89
C VAL A 361 0.59 -60.83 -50.70
N CYS A 362 1.69 -61.35 -50.14
CA CYS A 362 2.53 -62.35 -50.81
C CYS A 362 1.77 -63.66 -51.10
N CYS A 363 0.91 -64.11 -50.18
CA CYS A 363 0.04 -65.27 -50.40
C CYS A 363 -0.98 -65.01 -51.51
N ILE A 364 -1.56 -63.80 -51.56
CA ILE A 364 -2.49 -63.40 -52.64
C ILE A 364 -1.76 -63.37 -53.99
N VAL A 365 -0.57 -62.77 -54.05
CA VAL A 365 0.25 -62.69 -55.27
C VAL A 365 0.68 -64.08 -55.74
N SER A 366 1.13 -64.97 -54.84
CA SER A 366 1.46 -66.35 -55.18
C SER A 366 0.24 -67.14 -55.69
N CYS A 367 -0.93 -66.95 -55.09
CA CYS A 367 -2.18 -67.53 -55.60
C CYS A 367 -2.55 -67.00 -57.00
N CYS A 368 -2.28 -65.73 -57.28
CA CYS A 368 -2.51 -65.12 -58.60
C CYS A 368 -1.51 -65.61 -59.67
N VAL A 369 -0.24 -65.81 -59.31
CA VAL A 369 0.79 -66.35 -60.21
C VAL A 369 0.52 -67.83 -60.53
N LEU A 370 0.10 -68.63 -59.54
CA LEU A 370 -0.28 -70.03 -59.75
C LEU A 370 -1.56 -70.18 -60.60
N ARG A 371 -2.46 -69.20 -60.61
CA ARG A 371 -3.65 -69.18 -61.49
C ARG A 371 -3.36 -68.75 -62.93
N THR A 372 -2.24 -68.10 -63.21
CA THR A 372 -1.91 -67.55 -64.55
C THR A 372 -0.92 -68.42 -65.34
N SER A 373 -0.27 -69.40 -64.71
CA SER A 373 0.64 -70.37 -65.35
C SER A 373 -0.05 -71.55 -66.08
N GLY A 374 -1.36 -71.49 -66.31
CA GLY A 374 -2.16 -72.65 -66.73
C GLY A 374 -3.09 -72.45 -67.91
N LYS A 375 -2.71 -71.79 -69.01
CA LYS A 375 -3.48 -71.86 -70.28
C LYS A 375 -2.58 -71.94 -71.52
N ARG A 376 -2.49 -73.18 -72.05
CA ARG A 376 -1.98 -73.53 -73.38
C ARG A 376 -2.96 -73.06 -74.48
N THR A 377 -2.38 -72.32 -75.42
CA THR A 377 -2.61 -72.28 -76.88
C THR A 377 -3.82 -73.03 -77.48
N LYS A 378 -4.62 -72.31 -78.31
CA LYS A 378 -5.17 -72.83 -79.58
C LYS A 378 -5.58 -71.70 -80.54
N THR A 379 -4.97 -71.77 -81.73
CA THR A 379 -5.07 -70.94 -82.94
C THR A 379 -6.34 -71.19 -83.77
N ARG A 380 -6.86 -70.16 -84.46
CA ARG A 380 -7.56 -70.21 -85.78
C ARG A 380 -7.81 -68.78 -86.35
N PRO A 381 -8.10 -68.58 -87.65
CA PRO A 381 -7.17 -67.90 -88.55
C PRO A 381 -7.60 -66.52 -89.10
N LYS A 382 -6.63 -65.92 -89.80
CA LYS A 382 -6.53 -64.68 -90.58
C LYS A 382 -7.80 -64.12 -91.25
N ARG A 383 -7.93 -62.79 -91.18
CA ARG A 383 -8.33 -61.92 -92.30
C ARG A 383 -7.31 -60.78 -92.43
N GLU A 384 -6.71 -60.66 -93.61
CA GLU A 384 -5.89 -59.53 -94.06
C GLU A 384 -6.77 -58.33 -94.41
N TYR A 385 -6.30 -57.11 -94.12
CA TYR A 385 -6.22 -56.00 -95.08
C TYR A 385 -5.30 -54.88 -94.53
N SER A 386 -4.36 -54.44 -95.39
CA SER A 386 -3.55 -53.21 -95.48
C SER A 386 -4.12 -51.91 -94.85
N THR A 387 -3.41 -50.83 -94.49
CA THR A 387 -2.00 -50.36 -94.63
C THR A 387 -1.82 -49.03 -93.85
N SER A 388 -0.61 -48.80 -93.31
CA SER A 388 0.14 -47.52 -93.15
C SER A 388 -0.50 -46.26 -92.51
N LYS A 389 0.17 -45.69 -91.48
CA LYS A 389 0.94 -44.42 -91.58
C LYS A 389 1.67 -44.04 -90.28
N VAL A 390 2.71 -43.21 -90.48
CA VAL A 390 3.82 -42.77 -89.61
C VAL A 390 3.49 -41.43 -88.90
N LEU A 391 4.38 -41.01 -87.96
CA LEU A 391 4.66 -39.65 -87.42
C LEU A 391 3.87 -39.29 -86.12
N GLU A 392 4.40 -38.64 -85.07
CA GLU A 392 5.72 -38.18 -84.63
C GLU A 392 5.59 -37.64 -83.17
N LEU A 393 6.72 -37.49 -82.47
CA LEU A 393 6.93 -36.79 -81.16
C LEU A 393 6.84 -35.24 -81.31
N PRO A 394 6.64 -34.41 -80.26
CA PRO A 394 7.69 -33.97 -79.30
C PRO A 394 7.21 -33.82 -77.84
N ARG A 395 7.99 -34.16 -76.78
CA ARG A 395 9.23 -33.60 -76.17
C ARG A 395 9.07 -32.37 -75.25
N GLY A 396 9.65 -32.53 -74.05
CA GLY A 396 10.38 -31.51 -73.28
C GLY A 396 9.73 -31.17 -71.93
N SER A 397 10.39 -31.18 -70.76
CA SER A 397 11.76 -31.52 -70.30
C SER A 397 11.78 -31.20 -68.78
N THR A 398 12.00 -32.16 -67.87
CA THR A 398 13.25 -32.43 -67.07
C THR A 398 13.74 -31.25 -66.20
N CYS A 399 13.85 -31.28 -64.86
CA CYS A 399 14.47 -32.16 -63.83
C CYS A 399 15.91 -31.74 -63.41
N GLU A 400 16.28 -32.10 -62.16
CA GLU A 400 17.63 -32.28 -61.51
C GLU A 400 18.24 -31.13 -60.67
N TYR A 401 18.58 -31.30 -59.36
CA TYR A 401 19.64 -32.07 -58.59
C TYR A 401 20.76 -31.08 -58.15
N CYS A 402 21.47 -31.09 -56.99
CA CYS A 402 22.18 -32.14 -56.21
C CYS A 402 22.43 -31.76 -54.72
N ASP A 403 22.83 -32.79 -53.94
CA ASP A 403 23.35 -32.86 -52.55
C ASP A 403 24.68 -32.12 -52.22
N VAL A 404 25.09 -32.09 -50.92
CA VAL A 404 26.37 -32.64 -50.34
C VAL A 404 26.83 -32.01 -48.97
N LEU A 405 27.12 -32.89 -47.97
CA LEU A 405 28.04 -32.87 -46.78
C LEU A 405 27.76 -32.14 -45.42
N GLU A 406 27.92 -32.91 -44.31
CA GLU A 406 28.14 -32.55 -42.87
C GLU A 406 29.65 -32.28 -42.54
N PRO A 407 30.19 -32.12 -41.29
CA PRO A 407 29.71 -31.72 -39.92
C PRO A 407 30.66 -30.73 -39.12
N GLN A 408 30.27 -30.38 -37.86
CA GLN A 408 31.05 -30.04 -36.63
C GLN A 408 31.50 -28.59 -36.22
N LYS A 409 31.14 -28.28 -34.94
CA LYS A 409 31.87 -27.63 -33.81
C LYS A 409 32.07 -26.10 -33.63
N ASP A 410 31.58 -25.65 -32.47
CA ASP A 410 32.15 -24.79 -31.40
C ASP A 410 32.44 -23.27 -31.55
N TYR A 411 32.04 -22.58 -30.47
CA TYR A 411 32.44 -21.29 -29.88
C TYR A 411 31.81 -19.95 -30.30
N ASP A 412 31.56 -19.17 -29.25
CA ASP A 412 30.87 -17.89 -29.08
C ASP A 412 31.29 -16.70 -29.97
N ASN A 413 30.27 -15.85 -30.21
CA ASN A 413 30.29 -14.38 -30.17
C ASN A 413 30.61 -13.56 -31.45
N TRP A 414 29.54 -12.94 -32.02
CA TRP A 414 29.36 -11.52 -32.44
C TRP A 414 28.50 -11.41 -33.72
N GLY A 415 27.47 -10.54 -33.67
CA GLY A 415 27.07 -9.71 -34.81
C GLY A 415 25.90 -10.17 -35.70
N ASP A 416 24.71 -9.67 -35.38
CA ASP A 416 23.73 -9.02 -36.27
C ASP A 416 23.30 -9.66 -37.61
N ALA A 417 22.01 -10.02 -37.69
CA ALA A 417 21.07 -9.62 -38.76
C ALA A 417 19.66 -10.15 -38.43
N GLU A 418 18.73 -9.31 -38.02
CA GLU A 418 17.64 -8.78 -38.87
C GLU A 418 16.29 -9.40 -38.52
N THR A 419 15.57 -8.75 -37.59
CA THR A 419 14.11 -8.76 -37.65
C THR A 419 13.56 -7.37 -37.35
N THR A 420 12.59 -6.97 -38.16
CA THR A 420 11.90 -5.68 -38.25
C THR A 420 11.22 -5.24 -36.94
N ALA A 421 11.20 -6.10 -35.91
CA ALA A 421 10.64 -5.83 -34.59
C ALA A 421 11.55 -5.02 -33.66
N VAL A 422 12.88 -5.08 -33.84
CA VAL A 422 13.84 -4.35 -32.98
C VAL A 422 13.96 -2.86 -33.37
N ARG A 423 13.72 -2.54 -34.65
CA ARG A 423 13.68 -1.14 -35.15
C ARG A 423 12.49 -0.34 -34.63
N GLN A 424 11.35 -0.98 -34.34
CA GLN A 424 10.16 -0.30 -33.82
C GLN A 424 10.19 -0.06 -32.30
N TYR A 425 10.94 -0.88 -31.55
CA TYR A 425 11.09 -0.71 -30.10
C TYR A 425 12.11 0.39 -29.73
N LEU A 426 13.17 0.57 -30.53
CA LEU A 426 14.18 1.61 -30.29
C LEU A 426 13.77 3.01 -30.79
N GLN A 427 12.82 3.10 -31.72
CA GLN A 427 12.28 4.40 -32.20
C GLN A 427 11.29 5.06 -31.22
N TRP A 428 10.71 4.30 -30.29
CA TRP A 428 9.86 4.83 -29.22
C TRP A 428 10.65 5.35 -28.01
N ARG A 429 11.85 4.79 -27.76
CA ARG A 429 12.69 5.10 -26.60
C ARG A 429 13.57 6.36 -26.76
N GLN A 430 13.66 6.93 -27.96
CA GLN A 430 14.53 8.08 -28.26
C GLN A 430 13.83 9.45 -28.20
N LEU A 431 12.54 9.53 -27.86
CA LEU A 431 11.76 10.78 -27.95
C LEU A 431 11.24 11.35 -26.64
N HIS A 432 11.52 10.76 -25.47
CA HIS A 432 11.01 11.28 -24.19
C HIS A 432 12.01 11.18 -23.02
N LEU A 433 13.20 11.75 -23.20
CA LEU A 433 14.04 12.22 -22.10
C LEU A 433 14.68 13.55 -22.50
N ASP A 434 14.57 14.52 -21.59
CA ASP A 434 15.06 15.91 -21.60
C ASP A 434 14.27 16.98 -22.38
N ARG A 435 13.38 17.68 -21.67
CA ARG A 435 13.63 19.09 -21.33
C ARG A 435 12.70 19.64 -20.26
N THR A 436 13.33 20.40 -19.38
CA THR A 436 12.79 21.17 -18.27
C THR A 436 12.08 22.45 -18.72
N SER A 437 11.01 22.79 -17.97
CA SER A 437 10.53 24.14 -17.62
C SER A 437 9.71 25.00 -18.61
N LEU A 438 8.75 25.70 -17.98
CA LEU A 438 7.93 26.85 -18.37
C LEU A 438 6.55 26.60 -19.02
N HIS A 439 5.54 26.92 -18.19
CA HIS A 439 4.31 27.67 -18.44
C HIS A 439 3.46 27.41 -19.69
N GLY A 440 2.15 27.27 -19.46
CA GLY A 440 1.13 27.84 -20.34
C GLY A 440 -0.02 26.92 -20.68
N GLN A 441 -1.22 27.33 -20.26
CA GLN A 441 -2.52 26.77 -20.61
C GLN A 441 -2.73 26.59 -22.13
N LEU A 442 -3.50 25.56 -22.52
CA LEU A 442 -4.72 25.64 -23.35
C LEU A 442 -4.96 24.33 -24.13
N LYS A 443 -6.09 23.68 -23.84
CA LYS A 443 -6.93 22.95 -24.83
C LYS A 443 -7.78 24.02 -25.57
N PRO A 444 -8.36 23.81 -26.78
CA PRO A 444 -9.01 22.57 -27.21
C PRO A 444 -8.98 22.20 -28.73
N GLU A 445 -9.43 20.96 -28.98
CA GLU A 445 -10.28 20.47 -30.09
C GLU A 445 -9.92 20.59 -31.59
N SER A 446 -10.09 19.42 -32.23
CA SER A 446 -10.71 19.15 -33.53
C SER A 446 -9.89 19.28 -34.82
N LEU A 447 -9.74 18.13 -35.52
CA LEU A 447 -9.95 17.99 -36.98
C LEU A 447 -10.04 16.50 -37.36
N CYS A 448 -11.28 16.05 -37.58
CA CYS A 448 -11.67 15.01 -38.55
C CYS A 448 -11.24 15.47 -39.98
N ARG A 449 -11.13 14.69 -41.06
CA ARG A 449 -11.60 13.37 -41.50
C ARG A 449 -10.94 13.10 -42.87
N LEU A 450 -10.83 11.83 -43.28
CA LEU A 450 -11.08 11.23 -44.63
C LEU A 450 -10.23 9.93 -44.73
N SER A 451 -10.72 8.74 -45.10
CA SER A 451 -12.08 8.28 -45.40
C SER A 451 -12.13 6.74 -45.49
N ARG A 452 -13.24 6.18 -45.01
CA ARG A 452 -14.11 5.13 -45.61
C ARG A 452 -13.57 3.72 -45.92
N GLU A 453 -14.16 2.76 -45.19
CA GLU A 453 -14.96 1.58 -45.60
C GLU A 453 -14.93 0.60 -44.39
N CYS A 454 -16.00 0.11 -43.74
CA CYS A 454 -17.35 -0.31 -44.15
C CYS A 454 -18.41 0.02 -43.08
N ASN A 455 -19.64 0.28 -43.53
CA ASN A 455 -20.89 0.25 -42.76
C ASN A 455 -21.56 -1.14 -42.92
N ASN A 456 -22.22 -1.64 -41.88
CA ASN A 456 -23.65 -1.94 -41.95
C ASN A 456 -24.27 -2.03 -40.55
N LEU A 457 -25.41 -1.35 -40.44
CA LEU A 457 -26.33 -1.14 -39.33
C LEU A 457 -27.61 -1.95 -39.59
N GLU A 458 -28.35 -2.21 -38.50
CA GLU A 458 -29.84 -2.23 -38.32
C GLU A 458 -30.17 -3.25 -37.21
N GLU A 459 -31.03 -3.00 -36.22
CA GLU A 459 -32.32 -2.29 -36.26
C GLU A 459 -32.80 -1.87 -34.85
N CYS A 460 -33.69 -0.87 -34.78
CA CYS A 460 -34.38 -0.32 -33.61
C CYS A 460 -35.88 -0.73 -33.60
N GLU A 461 -36.54 -0.74 -32.43
CA GLU A 461 -37.94 -0.27 -32.13
C GLU A 461 -38.38 -0.72 -30.71
N GLU A 462 -38.66 0.19 -29.76
CA GLU A 462 -39.94 0.85 -29.39
C GLU A 462 -40.86 0.10 -28.40
N ARG A 463 -41.12 0.70 -27.21
CA ARG A 463 -42.45 1.07 -26.66
C ARG A 463 -42.48 1.30 -25.13
N ALA A 464 -43.08 2.43 -24.73
CA ALA A 464 -43.80 2.63 -23.46
C ALA A 464 -45.32 2.42 -23.70
N PRO A 465 -46.19 2.25 -22.67
CA PRO A 465 -46.81 3.41 -22.02
C PRO A 465 -47.17 3.28 -20.52
N LEU A 466 -47.66 4.41 -19.97
CA LEU A 466 -48.10 4.78 -18.61
C LEU A 466 -49.32 4.02 -18.02
N ALA A 467 -49.43 3.99 -16.68
CA ALA A 467 -50.66 4.29 -15.92
C ALA A 467 -50.41 4.48 -14.39
N HIS A 468 -51.04 5.53 -13.82
CA HIS A 468 -51.22 5.87 -12.40
C HIS A 468 -52.19 4.91 -11.65
N PHE A 469 -52.06 4.78 -10.31
CA PHE A 469 -52.92 5.41 -9.26
C PHE A 469 -52.74 4.75 -7.86
N ASP A 470 -52.49 5.62 -6.87
CA ASP A 470 -52.92 5.67 -5.45
C ASP A 470 -52.52 4.71 -4.30
N ASP A 471 -52.02 5.40 -3.26
CA ASP A 471 -52.34 5.40 -1.82
C ASP A 471 -52.24 4.16 -0.93
N THR A 472 -51.43 4.30 0.13
CA THR A 472 -51.88 4.54 1.54
C THR A 472 -50.63 4.64 2.45
N SER A 473 -50.37 5.81 3.05
CA SER A 473 -50.76 6.22 4.43
C SER A 473 -50.18 5.31 5.53
N SER A 474 -49.08 5.72 6.18
CA SER A 474 -49.01 6.49 7.45
C SER A 474 -49.10 5.62 8.72
N TYR A 475 -48.23 5.92 9.71
CA TYR A 475 -48.39 5.83 11.19
C TYR A 475 -46.98 6.11 11.79
N ILE A 476 -46.69 7.30 12.37
CA ILE A 476 -46.92 7.74 13.78
C ILE A 476 -45.98 6.99 14.75
N GLU A 477 -45.27 7.55 15.74
CA GLU A 477 -45.03 8.89 16.30
C GLU A 477 -43.88 8.77 17.36
N ARG A 478 -43.22 9.91 17.65
CA ARG A 478 -42.79 10.47 18.97
C ARG A 478 -42.09 9.63 20.06
N SER A 479 -40.93 10.18 20.44
CA SER A 479 -40.55 10.77 21.75
C SER A 479 -40.80 10.06 23.10
N ILE A 480 -39.83 10.28 24.00
CA ILE A 480 -39.86 10.28 25.49
C ILE A 480 -39.18 9.07 26.16
N LEU A 481 -37.89 9.20 26.53
CA LEU A 481 -37.36 9.48 27.88
C LEU A 481 -35.83 9.60 27.88
#